data_AF-A0A498FCW4-F1
#
_entry.id   AF-A0A498FCW4-F1
#
_cell.length_a   1.000
_cell.length_b   1.000
_cell.length_c   1.000
_cell.angle_alpha   90.00
_cell.angle_beta   90.00
_cell.angle_gamma   90.00
#
_symmetry.space_group_name_H-M   'P 1'
#
loop_
_entity.id
_entity.type
_entity.pdbx_description
1 polymer ?
#
loop_
_entity_poly.entity_id
_entity_poly.type
_entity_poly.pdbx_seq_one_letter_code
_entity_poly.pdbx_strand_id
1 'polypeptide(L)'
;QRKELFRSLASSQNPKALFISCSDSRLVPELVTQQEPGQLFVIRNAGNIVPSFGPEPGGVSATIEYAVVALGVTDIVICGHSNCGAMKAIASCQCLDPMPAVAHWLHYADAAKAVVEKKTWNSETDKVNAMVEENVIAQLNNIKTHP
;
A
#
# COMPACT_ATOMS: atom_id res chain seq x y z
N GLN A 1 -16.17 -11.20 -24.65
CA GLN A 1 -16.43 -9.78 -24.97
C GLN A 1 -15.18 -8.88 -24.97
N ARG A 2 -14.03 -9.25 -24.38
CA ARG A 2 -12.84 -8.36 -24.30
C ARG A 2 -11.59 -8.89 -25.04
N LYS A 3 -11.80 -9.68 -26.10
CA LYS A 3 -10.73 -10.45 -26.76
C LYS A 3 -9.65 -9.57 -27.38
N GLU A 4 -10.02 -8.41 -27.94
CA GLU A 4 -9.08 -7.49 -28.58
C GLU A 4 -8.18 -6.79 -27.57
N LEU A 5 -8.76 -6.30 -26.46
CA LEU A 5 -8.01 -5.72 -25.35
C LEU A 5 -6.98 -6.71 -24.80
N PHE A 6 -7.38 -7.94 -24.48
CA PHE A 6 -6.43 -8.93 -23.96
C PHE A 6 -5.40 -9.38 -25.01
N ARG A 7 -5.72 -9.32 -26.31
CA ARG A 7 -4.75 -9.58 -27.37
C ARG A 7 -3.66 -8.50 -27.41
N SER A 8 -4.00 -7.22 -27.23
CA SER A 8 -2.98 -6.16 -27.18
C SER A 8 -2.15 -6.20 -25.90
N LEU A 9 -2.77 -6.50 -24.76
CA LEU A 9 -2.09 -6.62 -23.46
C LEU A 9 -1.16 -7.83 -23.37
N ALA A 10 -1.36 -8.85 -24.21
CA ALA A 10 -0.51 -10.03 -24.22
C ALA A 10 0.93 -9.76 -24.69
N SER A 11 1.15 -8.73 -25.51
CA SER A 11 2.47 -8.39 -26.05
C SER A 11 3.19 -7.27 -25.30
N SER A 12 2.46 -6.41 -24.58
CA SER A 12 3.03 -5.23 -23.95
C SER A 12 2.10 -4.66 -22.88
N GLN A 13 2.69 -3.99 -21.90
CA GLN A 13 1.99 -3.14 -20.93
C GLN A 13 2.60 -1.74 -20.93
N ASN A 14 1.78 -0.72 -20.65
CA ASN A 14 2.22 0.65 -20.45
C ASN A 14 1.31 1.32 -19.41
N PRO A 15 1.43 0.93 -18.13
CA PRO A 15 0.59 1.45 -17.07
C PRO A 15 0.89 2.94 -16.83
N LYS A 16 -0.15 3.70 -16.51
CA LYS A 16 -0.05 5.14 -16.23
C LYS A 16 0.49 5.44 -14.84
N ALA A 17 0.20 4.56 -13.88
CA ALA A 17 0.53 4.77 -12.48
C ALA A 17 0.86 3.45 -11.78
N LEU A 18 1.69 3.54 -10.75
CA LEU A 18 1.89 2.51 -9.74
C LEU A 18 0.86 2.77 -8.63
N PHE A 19 -0.02 1.81 -8.41
CA PHE A 19 -1.05 1.88 -7.38
C PHE A 19 -0.76 0.88 -6.26
N ILE A 20 -0.42 1.39 -5.08
CA ILE A 20 -0.11 0.61 -3.88
C ILE A 20 -1.31 0.64 -2.97
N SER A 21 -1.92 -0.52 -2.72
CA SER A 21 -3.17 -0.62 -1.96
C SER A 21 -3.16 -1.78 -0.97
N CYS A 22 -4.18 -1.82 -0.11
CA CYS A 22 -4.35 -2.93 0.81
C CYS A 22 -4.82 -4.19 0.05
N SER A 23 -4.44 -5.37 0.55
CA SER A 23 -4.98 -6.67 0.10
C SER A 23 -6.43 -6.90 0.52
N ASP A 24 -7.07 -5.93 1.20
CA ASP A 24 -8.49 -5.98 1.56
C ASP A 24 -9.37 -6.30 0.34
N SER A 25 -10.16 -7.36 0.43
CA SER A 25 -10.97 -7.85 -0.70
C SER A 25 -12.04 -6.88 -1.17
N ARG A 26 -12.37 -5.86 -0.36
CA ARG A 26 -13.34 -4.79 -0.70
C ARG A 26 -12.70 -3.67 -1.51
N LEU A 27 -11.36 -3.60 -1.55
CA LEU A 27 -10.60 -2.60 -2.29
C LEU A 27 -10.01 -3.22 -3.55
N VAL A 28 -10.68 -3.03 -4.69
CA VAL A 28 -10.18 -3.45 -6.01
C VAL A 28 -9.73 -2.19 -6.76
N PRO A 29 -8.41 -1.98 -6.95
CA PRO A 29 -7.87 -0.74 -7.52
C PRO A 29 -8.53 -0.31 -8.83
N GLU A 30 -8.69 -1.22 -9.78
CA GLU A 30 -9.26 -0.96 -11.10
C GLU A 30 -10.73 -0.52 -11.01
N LEU A 31 -11.51 -1.10 -10.09
CA LEU A 31 -12.92 -0.73 -9.92
C LEU A 31 -13.06 0.63 -9.24
N VAL A 32 -12.25 0.89 -8.22
CA VAL A 32 -12.31 2.17 -7.46
C VAL A 32 -11.80 3.33 -8.30
N THR A 33 -10.80 3.10 -9.15
CA THR A 33 -10.23 4.13 -10.03
C THR A 33 -10.88 4.20 -11.41
N GLN A 34 -11.86 3.32 -11.67
CA GLN A 34 -12.54 3.16 -12.97
C GLN A 34 -11.55 2.99 -14.13
N GLN A 35 -10.51 2.17 -13.90
CA GLN A 35 -9.46 1.91 -14.87
C GLN A 35 -9.62 0.53 -15.53
N GLU A 36 -9.14 0.43 -16.76
CA GLU A 36 -9.07 -0.82 -17.50
C GLU A 36 -7.79 -1.62 -17.16
N PRO A 37 -7.77 -2.95 -17.35
CA PRO A 37 -6.57 -3.77 -17.26
C PRO A 37 -5.41 -3.20 -18.09
N GLY A 38 -4.21 -3.24 -17.51
CA GLY A 38 -3.01 -2.67 -18.11
C GLY A 38 -2.86 -1.16 -17.95
N GLN A 39 -3.82 -0.45 -17.35
CA GLN A 39 -3.70 0.98 -17.04
C GLN A 39 -2.98 1.24 -15.71
N LEU A 40 -2.99 0.28 -14.78
CA LEU A 40 -2.33 0.38 -13.48
C LEU A 40 -1.29 -0.74 -13.33
N PHE A 41 -0.17 -0.42 -12.69
CA PHE A 41 0.75 -1.41 -12.14
C PHE A 41 0.52 -1.49 -10.63
N VAL A 42 0.24 -2.67 -10.08
CA VAL A 42 -0.42 -2.76 -8.77
C VAL A 42 0.42 -3.54 -7.76
N ILE A 43 0.60 -2.98 -6.57
CA ILE A 43 1.09 -3.68 -5.38
C ILE A 43 -0.07 -3.79 -4.39
N ARG A 44 -0.33 -5.01 -3.89
CA ARG A 44 -1.31 -5.25 -2.83
C ARG A 44 -0.69 -6.00 -1.67
N ASN A 45 -0.69 -5.40 -0.49
CA ASN A 45 -0.21 -6.04 0.74
C ASN A 45 -1.06 -5.64 1.95
N ALA A 46 -0.87 -6.30 3.10
CA ALA A 46 -1.60 -5.94 4.31
C ALA A 46 -1.20 -4.53 4.77
N GLY A 47 -2.15 -3.59 4.74
CA GLY A 47 -1.94 -2.22 5.21
C GLY A 47 -1.26 -1.28 4.22
N ASN A 48 -1.19 -1.63 2.92
CA ASN A 48 -0.64 -0.78 1.85
C ASN A 48 0.76 -0.20 2.20
N ILE A 49 1.58 -1.04 2.83
CA ILE A 49 2.89 -0.72 3.37
C ILE A 49 3.93 -0.64 2.26
N VAL A 50 4.78 0.38 2.36
CA VAL A 50 5.99 0.56 1.56
C VAL A 50 7.18 0.57 2.52
N PRO A 51 7.97 -0.51 2.61
CA PRO A 51 9.20 -0.50 3.40
C PRO A 51 10.12 0.65 2.99
N SER A 52 10.83 1.24 3.96
CA SER A 52 11.97 2.09 3.63
C SER A 52 13.02 1.29 2.85
N PHE A 53 13.75 1.97 1.96
CA PHE A 53 14.85 1.35 1.23
C PHE A 53 15.93 0.88 2.21
N GLY A 54 16.46 -0.31 1.94
CA GLY A 54 17.38 -0.98 2.84
C GLY A 54 18.21 -2.04 2.10
N PRO A 55 19.17 -2.67 2.79
CA PRO A 55 20.16 -3.56 2.17
C PRO A 55 19.55 -4.84 1.59
N GLU A 56 18.39 -5.26 2.07
CA GLU A 56 17.66 -6.42 1.59
C GLU A 56 16.37 -5.97 0.90
N PRO A 57 16.40 -5.68 -0.41
CA PRO A 57 15.21 -5.22 -1.12
C PRO A 57 14.17 -6.34 -1.18
N GLY A 58 13.02 -6.11 -0.55
CA GLY A 58 11.87 -6.99 -0.63
C GLY A 58 11.08 -6.82 -1.93
N GLY A 59 10.04 -7.65 -2.11
CA GLY A 59 9.20 -7.61 -3.31
C GLY A 59 8.57 -6.25 -3.60
N VAL A 60 8.28 -5.45 -2.58
CA VAL A 60 7.77 -4.08 -2.76
C VAL A 60 8.81 -3.16 -3.40
N SER A 61 10.05 -3.13 -2.88
CA SER A 61 11.13 -2.31 -3.43
C SER A 61 11.47 -2.69 -4.87
N ALA A 62 11.60 -4.00 -5.14
CA ALA A 62 11.84 -4.48 -6.51
C ALA A 62 10.70 -4.13 -7.47
N THR A 63 9.45 -4.15 -7.00
CA THR A 63 8.30 -3.78 -7.84
C THR A 63 8.24 -2.27 -8.09
N ILE A 64 8.59 -1.45 -7.10
CA ILE A 64 8.72 0.01 -7.28
C ILE A 64 9.80 0.32 -8.31
N GLU A 65 10.99 -0.27 -8.18
CA GLU A 65 12.09 -0.11 -9.15
C GLU A 65 11.66 -0.51 -10.56
N TYR A 66 11.01 -1.66 -10.71
CA TYR A 66 10.51 -2.10 -12.01
C TYR A 66 9.47 -1.13 -12.60
N ALA A 67 8.54 -0.63 -11.78
CA ALA A 67 7.54 0.33 -12.23
C ALA A 67 8.17 1.63 -12.76
N VAL A 68 9.14 2.17 -12.02
CA VAL A 68 9.77 3.45 -12.35
C VAL A 68 10.79 3.29 -13.47
N VAL A 69 11.75 2.37 -13.33
CA VAL A 69 12.91 2.25 -14.22
C VAL A 69 12.57 1.47 -15.50
N ALA A 70 11.83 0.37 -15.38
CA ALA A 70 11.55 -0.50 -16.53
C ALA A 70 10.25 -0.11 -17.27
N LEU A 71 9.20 0.29 -16.54
CA LEU A 71 7.92 0.67 -17.13
C LEU A 71 7.75 2.18 -17.35
N GLY A 72 8.64 3.02 -16.80
CA GLY A 72 8.60 4.47 -16.99
C GLY A 72 7.40 5.15 -16.34
N VAL A 73 6.83 4.56 -15.29
CA VAL A 73 5.71 5.15 -14.55
C VAL A 73 6.17 6.42 -13.83
N THR A 74 5.41 7.50 -14.02
CA THR A 74 5.68 8.82 -13.39
C THR A 74 4.86 9.05 -12.13
N ASP A 75 3.69 8.41 -12.03
CA ASP A 75 2.73 8.64 -10.96
C ASP A 75 2.67 7.43 -10.02
N ILE A 76 2.86 7.68 -8.72
CA ILE A 76 2.74 6.66 -7.68
C ILE A 76 1.66 7.07 -6.69
N VAL A 77 0.69 6.19 -6.47
CA VAL A 77 -0.43 6.41 -5.56
C VAL A 77 -0.35 5.39 -4.43
N ILE A 78 -0.30 5.87 -3.20
CA ILE A 78 -0.47 5.04 -1.99
C ILE A 78 -1.87 5.25 -1.47
N CYS A 79 -2.71 4.22 -1.59
CA CYS A 79 -4.12 4.28 -1.27
C CYS A 79 -4.41 3.56 0.06
N GLY A 80 -4.62 4.34 1.12
CA GLY A 80 -5.26 3.89 2.34
C GLY A 80 -6.77 3.70 2.14
N HIS A 81 -7.43 2.98 3.06
CA HIS A 81 -8.88 2.81 3.02
C HIS A 81 -9.47 2.73 4.43
N SER A 82 -10.73 3.11 4.55
CA SER A 82 -11.46 3.04 5.82
C SER A 82 -11.60 1.61 6.32
N ASN A 83 -11.66 1.45 7.65
CA ASN A 83 -11.82 0.17 8.33
C ASN A 83 -10.80 -0.90 7.86
N CYS A 84 -9.54 -0.49 7.72
CA CYS A 84 -8.43 -1.38 7.39
C CYS A 84 -8.08 -2.28 8.59
N GLY A 85 -8.15 -3.60 8.41
CA GLY A 85 -7.87 -4.57 9.47
C GLY A 85 -6.44 -4.46 10.02
N ALA A 86 -5.45 -4.24 9.14
CA ALA A 86 -4.05 -4.05 9.54
C ALA A 86 -3.88 -2.78 10.40
N MET A 87 -4.43 -1.64 9.97
CA MET A 87 -4.34 -0.39 10.73
C MET A 87 -5.12 -0.47 12.05
N LYS A 88 -6.25 -1.18 12.07
CA LYS A 88 -7.00 -1.46 13.29
C LYS A 88 -6.18 -2.27 14.28
N ALA A 89 -5.47 -3.31 13.82
CA ALA A 89 -4.60 -4.11 14.67
C ALA A 89 -3.51 -3.27 15.34
N ILE A 90 -2.90 -2.34 14.58
CA ILE A 90 -1.91 -1.40 15.13
C ILE A 90 -2.54 -0.42 16.11
N ALA A 91 -3.63 0.26 15.72
CA ALA A 91 -4.27 1.30 16.52
C ALA A 91 -4.81 0.78 17.87
N SER A 92 -5.29 -0.46 17.89
CA SER A 92 -5.83 -1.11 19.11
C SER A 92 -4.82 -2.03 19.82
N CYS A 93 -3.54 -1.99 19.44
CA CYS A 93 -2.48 -2.79 20.03
C CYS A 93 -2.82 -4.29 20.13
N GLN A 94 -3.42 -4.85 19.07
CA GLN A 94 -3.78 -6.26 19.05
C GLN A 94 -2.54 -7.14 19.15
N CYS A 95 -2.67 -8.25 19.87
CA CYS A 95 -1.63 -9.27 19.92
C CYS A 95 -1.49 -9.93 18.53
N LEU A 96 -0.28 -9.87 17.98
CA LEU A 96 0.07 -10.45 16.67
C LEU A 96 0.98 -11.67 16.80
N ASP A 97 1.19 -12.21 18.00
CA ASP A 97 2.04 -13.39 18.25
C ASP A 97 1.72 -14.60 17.35
N PRO A 98 0.44 -14.90 17.03
CA PRO A 98 0.12 -15.99 16.10
C PRO A 98 0.49 -15.72 14.63
N MET A 99 0.87 -14.49 14.30
CA MET A 99 1.16 -14.02 12.93
C MET A 99 2.50 -13.27 12.88
N PRO A 100 3.64 -13.93 13.17
CA PRO A 100 4.93 -13.27 13.30
C PRO A 100 5.38 -12.53 12.04
N ALA A 101 5.06 -13.06 10.85
CA ALA A 101 5.32 -12.38 9.58
C ALA A 101 4.53 -11.06 9.44
N VAL A 102 3.27 -11.04 9.91
CA VAL A 102 2.43 -9.82 9.91
C VAL A 102 2.94 -8.84 10.95
N ALA A 103 3.31 -9.31 12.14
CA ALA A 103 3.88 -8.46 13.18
C ALA A 103 5.15 -7.74 12.67
N HIS A 104 6.07 -8.48 12.04
CA HIS A 104 7.27 -7.92 11.42
C HIS A 104 6.92 -6.95 10.28
N TRP A 105 5.96 -7.31 9.42
CA TRP A 105 5.53 -6.48 8.31
C TRP A 105 4.94 -5.13 8.75
N LEU A 106 4.12 -5.13 9.79
CA LEU A 106 3.43 -3.92 10.25
C LEU A 106 4.34 -2.95 11.01
N HIS A 107 5.57 -3.35 11.36
CA HIS A 107 6.57 -2.46 11.95
C HIS A 107 6.93 -1.26 11.06
N TYR A 108 6.79 -1.39 9.72
CA TYR A 108 6.99 -0.28 8.80
C TYR A 108 5.96 0.86 8.95
N ALA A 109 4.92 0.69 9.77
CA ALA A 109 3.97 1.72 10.15
C ALA A 109 4.24 2.33 11.54
N ASP A 110 5.34 1.98 12.22
CA ASP A 110 5.64 2.47 13.57
C ASP A 110 5.78 3.99 13.64
N ALA A 111 6.27 4.64 12.60
CA ALA A 111 6.31 6.10 12.51
C ALA A 111 4.89 6.70 12.59
N ALA A 112 3.92 6.10 11.88
CA ALA A 112 2.53 6.52 11.95
C ALA A 112 1.92 6.23 13.33
N LYS A 113 2.20 5.04 13.89
CA LYS A 113 1.75 4.66 15.24
C LYS A 113 2.23 5.69 16.28
N ALA A 114 3.51 6.06 16.25
CA ALA A 114 4.09 7.03 17.18
C ALA A 114 3.46 8.43 17.07
N VAL A 115 2.96 8.83 15.90
CA VAL A 115 2.22 10.09 15.73
C VAL A 115 0.81 9.97 16.32
N VAL A 116 0.12 8.87 16.04
CA VAL A 116 -1.24 8.61 16.55
C VAL A 116 -1.28 8.49 18.06
N GLU A 117 -0.27 7.86 18.68
CA GLU A 117 -0.18 7.67 20.13
C GLU A 117 0.08 8.95 20.92
N LYS A 118 0.57 10.02 20.28
CA LYS A 118 0.77 11.34 20.92
C LYS A 118 -0.52 12.11 21.11
N LYS A 119 -1.63 11.66 20.53
CA LYS A 119 -2.93 12.33 20.55
C LYS A 119 -3.93 11.51 21.37
N THR A 120 -4.87 12.19 22.01
CA THR A 120 -6.06 11.57 22.60
C THR A 120 -7.18 11.55 21.56
N TRP A 121 -7.96 10.46 21.52
CA TRP A 121 -9.02 10.26 20.53
C TRP A 121 -10.37 10.11 21.21
N ASN A 122 -11.41 10.65 20.60
CA ASN A 122 -12.77 10.59 21.14
C ASN A 122 -13.39 9.20 21.01
N SER A 123 -12.93 8.40 20.04
CA SER A 123 -13.38 7.03 19.83
C SER A 123 -12.29 6.17 19.20
N GLU A 124 -12.44 4.85 19.32
CA GLU A 124 -11.58 3.88 18.61
C GLU A 124 -11.66 4.05 17.09
N THR A 125 -12.84 4.38 16.56
CA THR A 125 -13.02 4.64 15.13
C THR A 125 -12.19 5.83 14.67
N ASP A 126 -12.17 6.92 15.43
CA ASP A 126 -11.37 8.10 15.11
C ASP A 126 -9.88 7.79 15.14
N LYS A 127 -9.44 7.01 16.15
CA LYS A 127 -8.05 6.55 16.25
C LYS A 127 -7.65 5.68 15.06
N VAL A 128 -8.52 4.76 14.61
CA VAL A 128 -8.27 3.91 13.45
C VAL A 128 -8.22 4.73 12.16
N ASN A 129 -9.13 5.70 11.98
CA ASN A 129 -9.11 6.58 10.81
C ASN A 129 -7.81 7.39 10.74
N ALA A 130 -7.39 7.96 11.87
CA ALA A 130 -6.10 8.64 11.97
C ALA A 130 -4.93 7.70 11.68
N MET A 131 -4.97 6.45 12.15
CA MET A 131 -3.95 5.45 11.84
C MET A 131 -3.87 5.14 10.34
N VAL A 132 -5.00 5.10 9.64
CA VAL A 132 -5.03 4.93 8.17
C VAL A 132 -4.36 6.12 7.48
N GLU A 133 -4.71 7.36 7.88
CA GLU A 133 -4.17 8.58 7.28
C GLU A 133 -2.66 8.73 7.54
N GLU A 134 -2.24 8.61 8.79
CA GLU A 134 -0.83 8.72 9.19
C GLU A 134 0.01 7.59 8.57
N ASN A 135 -0.56 6.40 8.37
CA ASN A 135 0.13 5.33 7.65
C ASN A 135 0.43 5.73 6.20
N VAL A 136 -0.52 6.33 5.47
CA VAL A 136 -0.26 6.82 4.11
C VAL A 136 0.88 7.84 4.10
N ILE A 137 0.90 8.77 5.08
CA ILE A 137 1.98 9.75 5.22
C ILE A 137 3.33 9.08 5.49
N ALA A 138 3.38 8.09 6.38
CA ALA A 138 4.59 7.33 6.66
C ALA A 138 5.10 6.58 5.41
N GLN A 139 4.21 5.93 4.66
CA GLN A 139 4.59 5.22 3.43
C GLN A 139 5.05 6.17 2.31
N LEU A 140 4.47 7.38 2.22
CA LEU A 140 4.94 8.44 1.33
C LEU A 140 6.34 8.96 1.70
N ASN A 141 6.74 8.85 2.96
CA ASN A 141 8.11 9.17 3.37
C ASN A 141 9.06 8.00 3.11
N ASN A 142 8.61 6.77 3.37
CA ASN A 142 9.40 5.57 3.08
C ASN A 142 9.72 5.47 1.59
N ILE A 143 8.76 5.73 0.69
CA ILE A 143 9.01 5.61 -0.75
C ILE A 143 10.08 6.59 -1.26
N LYS A 144 10.22 7.76 -0.63
CA LYS A 144 11.26 8.75 -0.98
C LYS A 144 12.68 8.30 -0.64
N THR A 145 12.82 7.21 0.12
CA THR A 145 14.13 6.62 0.42
C THR A 145 14.61 5.67 -0.67
N HIS A 146 13.73 5.26 -1.60
CA HIS A 146 14.10 4.42 -2.73
C HIS A 146 14.86 5.25 -3.77
N PRO A 147 15.91 4.68 -4.39
CA PRO A 147 16.78 5.38 -5.34
C PRO A 147 16.10 5.73 -6.67
#